data_AF-A0A957MV09-F1
#
_entry.id   AF-A0A957MV09-F1
#
_cell.length_a   1.000
_cell.length_b   1.000
_cell.length_c   1.000
_cell.angle_alpha   90.00
_cell.angle_beta   90.00
_cell.angle_gamma   90.00
#
_symmetry.space_group_name_H-M   'P 1'
#
loop_
_entity.id
_entity.type
_entity.pdbx_description
1 polymer ?
#
loop_
_entity_poly.entity_id
_entity_poly.type
_entity_poly.pdbx_seq_one_letter_code
_entity_poly.pdbx_strand_id
1 'polypeptide(L)'
;TSGDDAASGALAGWLEQWPPGTILAGAVADEASLKLSEEAVAALQRAGVSTDLRGRLRWGHAFVGAVGAEPGAAVETSDLLHPVAAAVGSPVDGAEVFGGLRSVTIRQSN
;
A
#
# COMPACT_ATOMS: atom_id res chain seq x y z
N THR A 1 -6.44 -0.04 -13.08
CA THR A 1 -7.78 0.57 -13.21
C THR A 1 -7.92 1.49 -14.40
N SER A 2 -6.89 1.71 -15.24
CA SER A 2 -6.96 2.67 -16.36
C SER A 2 -7.45 2.05 -17.68
N GLY A 3 -6.98 0.85 -18.02
CA GLY A 3 -7.24 0.19 -19.31
C GLY A 3 -8.46 -0.75 -19.37
N ASP A 4 -9.11 -1.05 -18.25
CA ASP A 4 -10.20 -2.03 -18.15
C ASP A 4 -11.30 -1.49 -17.22
N ASP A 5 -12.55 -1.51 -17.71
CA ASP A 5 -13.72 -1.03 -16.97
C ASP A 5 -14.07 -1.91 -15.76
N ALA A 6 -13.70 -3.20 -15.79
CA ALA A 6 -13.96 -4.12 -14.68
C ALA A 6 -12.90 -4.01 -13.56
N ALA A 7 -11.73 -3.42 -13.84
CA ALA A 7 -10.58 -3.47 -12.94
C ALA A 7 -10.81 -2.75 -11.61
N SER A 8 -11.62 -1.68 -11.58
CA SER A 8 -11.93 -0.99 -10.31
C SER A 8 -12.80 -1.84 -9.39
N GLY A 9 -13.85 -2.47 -9.93
CA GLY A 9 -14.68 -3.38 -9.17
C GLY A 9 -13.92 -4.63 -8.71
N ALA A 10 -13.05 -5.17 -9.56
CA ALA A 10 -12.18 -6.29 -9.19
C ALA A 10 -11.20 -5.92 -8.07
N LEU A 11 -10.65 -4.70 -8.08
CA LEU A 11 -9.82 -4.19 -6.99
C LEU A 11 -10.61 -4.10 -5.68
N ALA A 12 -11.81 -3.50 -5.71
CA ALA A 12 -12.66 -3.39 -4.53
C ALA A 12 -12.97 -4.78 -3.93
N GLY A 13 -13.45 -5.72 -4.75
CA GLY A 13 -13.75 -7.08 -4.28
C GLY A 13 -12.53 -7.82 -3.75
N TRP A 14 -11.36 -7.65 -4.38
CA TRP A 14 -10.10 -8.24 -3.88
C TRP A 14 -9.66 -7.63 -2.55
N LEU A 15 -9.87 -6.35 -2.31
CA LEU A 15 -9.55 -5.70 -1.04
C LEU A 15 -10.50 -6.16 0.08
N GLU A 16 -11.79 -6.33 -0.22
CA GLU A 16 -12.83 -6.70 0.74
C GLU A 16 -12.73 -8.15 1.25
N GLN A 17 -12.08 -9.04 0.50
CA GLN A 17 -12.00 -10.46 0.87
C GLN A 17 -11.11 -10.75 2.09
N TRP A 18 -10.24 -9.80 2.46
CA TRP A 18 -9.21 -10.03 3.47
C TRP A 18 -9.73 -9.80 4.89
N PRO A 19 -9.35 -10.63 5.88
CA PRO A 19 -9.76 -10.43 7.26
C PRO A 19 -9.04 -9.22 7.91
N PRO A 20 -9.64 -8.62 8.97
CA PRO A 20 -8.98 -7.56 9.74
C PRO A 20 -7.58 -7.94 10.22
N GLY A 21 -6.66 -6.98 10.18
CA GLY A 21 -5.24 -7.18 10.52
C GLY A 21 -4.38 -7.71 9.37
N THR A 22 -4.96 -8.05 8.21
CA THR A 22 -4.18 -8.41 7.03
C THR A 22 -3.38 -7.21 6.55
N ILE A 23 -2.07 -7.38 6.37
CA ILE A 23 -1.20 -6.36 5.81
C ILE A 23 -1.33 -6.37 4.29
N LEU A 24 -1.60 -5.20 3.72
CA LEU A 24 -1.73 -4.99 2.29
C LEU A 24 -0.69 -3.95 1.84
N ALA A 25 0.00 -4.26 0.74
CA ALA A 25 0.89 -3.35 0.08
C ALA A 25 0.41 -3.13 -1.35
N GLY A 26 0.46 -1.90 -1.82
CA GLY A 26 0.03 -1.53 -3.17
C GLY A 26 0.86 -0.38 -3.72
N ALA A 27 0.99 -0.35 -5.04
CA ALA A 27 1.60 0.74 -5.77
C ALA A 27 0.92 0.93 -7.11
N VAL A 28 0.89 2.16 -7.59
CA VAL A 28 0.42 2.50 -8.93
C VAL A 28 1.52 2.21 -9.94
N ALA A 29 1.18 1.46 -10.98
CA ALA A 29 2.01 1.31 -12.17
C ALA A 29 1.41 2.14 -13.32
N ASP A 30 2.14 3.18 -13.75
CA ASP A 30 1.76 4.18 -14.77
C ASP A 30 0.54 5.05 -14.41
N GLU A 31 -0.65 4.45 -14.27
CA GLU A 31 -1.91 5.20 -14.18
C GLU A 31 -2.99 4.42 -13.41
N ALA A 32 -3.66 5.08 -12.46
CA ALA A 32 -4.76 4.48 -11.70
C ALA A 32 -5.99 5.39 -11.50
N SER A 33 -5.94 6.67 -11.88
CA SER A 33 -6.95 7.70 -11.58
C SER A 33 -8.20 7.66 -12.46
N LEU A 34 -8.08 7.20 -13.72
CA LEU A 34 -9.10 7.46 -14.74
C LEU A 34 -10.44 6.79 -14.46
N LYS A 35 -10.42 5.53 -14.00
CA LYS A 35 -11.63 4.74 -13.74
C LYS A 35 -11.69 4.21 -12.31
N LEU A 36 -10.95 4.83 -11.40
CA LEU A 36 -11.04 4.46 -9.98
C LEU A 36 -12.41 4.87 -9.45
N SER A 37 -13.18 3.89 -8.99
CA SER A 37 -14.53 4.08 -8.49
C SER A 37 -14.53 4.45 -7.00
N GLU A 38 -15.65 4.98 -6.53
CA GLU A 38 -15.81 5.33 -5.11
C GLU A 38 -15.71 4.10 -4.20
N GLU A 39 -16.24 2.95 -4.64
CA GLU A 39 -16.16 1.69 -3.89
C GLU A 39 -14.73 1.21 -3.72
N ALA A 40 -13.91 1.34 -4.77
CA ALA A 40 -12.49 1.00 -4.69
C ALA A 40 -11.73 1.96 -3.76
N VAL A 41 -12.04 3.26 -3.79
CA VAL A 41 -11.49 4.24 -2.83
C VAL A 41 -11.89 3.89 -1.40
N ALA A 42 -13.17 3.58 -1.16
CA ALA A 42 -13.65 3.18 0.15
C ALA A 42 -12.98 1.89 0.64
N ALA A 43 -12.77 0.90 -0.24
CA ALA A 43 -12.06 -0.33 0.10
C ALA A 43 -10.58 -0.07 0.46
N LEU A 44 -9.90 0.82 -0.26
CA LEU A 44 -8.53 1.26 0.08
C LEU A 44 -8.50 1.99 1.43
N GLN A 45 -9.50 2.81 1.73
CA GLN A 45 -9.64 3.49 3.02
C GLN A 45 -9.78 2.51 4.19
N ARG A 46 -10.43 1.35 3.99
CA ARG A 46 -10.47 0.27 5.00
C ARG A 46 -9.11 -0.39 5.25
N ALA A 47 -8.14 -0.22 4.37
CA ALA A 47 -6.75 -0.59 4.59
C ALA A 47 -5.90 0.54 5.22
N GLY A 48 -6.54 1.66 5.57
CA GLY A 48 -5.90 2.84 6.13
C GLY A 48 -5.33 3.83 5.11
N VAL A 49 -5.53 3.62 3.81
CA VAL A 49 -5.10 4.56 2.76
C VAL A 49 -5.96 5.81 2.78
N SER A 50 -5.36 7.00 2.76
CA SER A 50 -6.07 8.28 2.69
C SER A 50 -6.02 8.93 1.31
N THR A 51 -5.03 8.60 0.48
CA THR A 51 -4.88 9.20 -0.86
C THR A 51 -6.00 8.73 -1.81
N ASP A 52 -6.86 9.66 -2.23
CA ASP A 52 -7.78 9.47 -3.35
C ASP A 52 -7.13 9.97 -4.65
N LEU A 53 -6.92 9.03 -5.58
CA LEU A 53 -6.28 9.28 -6.87
C LEU A 53 -7.24 9.74 -7.96
N ARG A 54 -8.56 9.74 -7.74
CA ARG A 54 -9.52 10.18 -8.78
C ARG A 54 -9.20 11.61 -9.24
N GLY A 55 -9.13 11.80 -10.55
CA GLY A 55 -8.77 13.08 -11.16
C GLY A 55 -7.28 13.45 -11.05
N ARG A 56 -6.42 12.59 -10.50
CA ARG A 56 -4.97 12.79 -10.37
C ARG A 56 -4.20 11.96 -11.39
N LEU A 57 -4.27 12.38 -12.65
CA LEU A 57 -3.64 11.66 -13.76
C LEU A 57 -2.14 11.45 -13.52
N ARG A 58 -1.70 10.18 -13.62
CA ARG A 58 -0.29 9.76 -13.53
C ARG A 58 0.43 10.10 -12.22
N TRP A 59 -0.32 10.35 -11.15
CA TRP A 59 0.30 10.44 -9.83
C TRP A 59 0.87 9.08 -9.43
N GLY A 60 2.12 9.09 -8.97
CA GLY A 60 2.69 7.99 -8.24
C GLY A 60 2.00 7.87 -6.89
N HIS A 61 1.71 6.63 -6.47
CA HIS A 61 1.24 6.32 -5.13
C HIS A 61 1.73 4.94 -4.73
N ALA A 62 2.20 4.82 -3.50
CA ALA A 62 2.57 3.57 -2.87
C ALA A 62 2.11 3.59 -1.41
N PHE A 63 1.68 2.44 -0.90
CA PHE A 63 1.24 2.30 0.48
C PHE A 63 1.57 0.93 1.08
N VAL A 64 1.69 0.90 2.40
CA VAL A 64 1.60 -0.29 3.24
C VAL A 64 0.58 0.00 4.34
N GLY A 65 -0.50 -0.78 4.35
CA GLY A 65 -1.65 -0.60 5.24
C GLY A 65 -2.11 -1.92 5.86
N ALA A 66 -3.13 -1.84 6.71
CA ALA A 66 -3.72 -2.99 7.36
C ALA A 66 -5.25 -2.93 7.30
N VAL A 67 -5.89 -4.05 6.97
CA VAL A 67 -7.36 -4.12 6.91
C VAL A 67 -7.96 -3.84 8.28
N GLY A 68 -8.93 -2.94 8.34
CA GLY A 68 -9.56 -2.45 9.56
C GLY A 68 -8.83 -1.29 10.21
N ALA A 69 -7.75 -0.77 9.62
CA ALA A 69 -7.12 0.46 10.06
C ALA A 69 -7.95 1.68 9.67
N GLU A 70 -7.91 2.72 10.50
CA GLU A 70 -8.55 4.00 10.20
C GLU A 70 -7.90 4.65 8.97
N PRO A 71 -8.67 5.35 8.11
CA PRO A 71 -8.11 6.09 6.99
C PRO A 71 -7.01 7.07 7.43
N GLY A 72 -5.86 7.04 6.76
CA GLY A 72 -4.66 7.80 7.10
C GLY A 72 -3.68 7.09 8.04
N ALA A 73 -4.01 5.86 8.49
CA ALA A 73 -3.09 5.06 9.30
C ALA A 73 -2.06 4.27 8.45
N ALA A 74 -2.27 4.13 7.14
CA ALA A 74 -1.28 3.50 6.27
C ALA A 74 -0.01 4.34 6.16
N VAL A 75 1.14 3.67 6.03
CA VAL A 75 2.36 4.35 5.55
C VAL A 75 2.21 4.51 4.05
N GLU A 76 2.04 5.74 3.58
CA GLU A 76 1.85 6.03 2.15
C GLU A 76 2.63 7.24 1.68
N THR A 77 2.89 7.30 0.38
CA THR A 77 3.49 8.46 -0.29
C THR A 77 2.87 8.61 -1.66
N SER A 78 2.60 9.86 -2.07
CA SER A 78 2.15 10.19 -3.42
C SER A 78 2.87 11.44 -3.94
N ASP A 79 3.15 11.45 -5.24
CA ASP A 79 3.85 12.53 -5.93
C ASP A 79 3.45 12.55 -7.41
N LEU A 80 3.41 13.73 -8.03
CA LEU A 80 3.06 13.88 -9.45
C LEU A 80 4.26 13.67 -10.38
N LEU A 81 5.47 14.02 -9.94
CA LEU A 81 6.64 14.17 -10.79
C LEU A 81 7.62 13.00 -10.64
N HIS A 82 7.63 12.33 -9.49
CA HIS A 82 8.63 11.32 -9.16
C HIS A 82 8.01 9.96 -8.83
N PRO A 83 8.73 8.85 -9.11
CA PRO A 83 8.41 7.56 -8.52
C PRO A 83 8.40 7.65 -7.00
N VAL A 84 7.46 6.94 -6.38
CA VAL A 84 7.29 6.92 -4.92
C VAL A 84 7.44 5.51 -4.38
N ALA A 85 7.86 5.42 -3.12
CA ALA A 85 7.95 4.17 -2.38
C ALA A 85 7.38 4.36 -0.98
N ALA A 86 6.82 3.29 -0.42
CA ALA A 86 6.39 3.22 0.97
C ALA A 86 7.04 1.99 1.62
N ALA A 87 7.50 2.14 2.86
CA ALA A 87 8.14 1.07 3.61
C ALA A 87 7.82 1.16 5.10
N VAL A 88 7.66 0.00 5.74
CA VAL A 88 7.53 -0.13 7.19
C VAL A 88 8.84 -0.68 7.76
N GLY A 89 9.40 0.00 8.76
CA GLY A 89 10.73 -0.33 9.29
C GLY A 89 11.86 0.32 8.49
N SER A 90 13.07 -0.21 8.60
CA SER A 90 14.21 0.27 7.80
C SER A 90 14.09 -0.28 6.37
N PRO A 91 13.90 0.57 5.34
CA PRO A 91 13.90 0.11 3.96
C PRO A 91 15.33 -0.26 3.59
N VAL A 92 15.55 -1.55 3.40
CA VAL A 92 16.83 -2.10 3.02
C VAL A 92 16.74 -2.55 1.57
N ASP A 93 17.54 -1.96 0.71
CA ASP A 93 17.60 -2.26 -0.72
C ASP A 93 19.00 -2.69 -1.20
N GLY A 94 19.98 -2.77 -0.28
CA GLY A 94 21.35 -3.22 -0.56
C GLY A 94 21.60 -4.70 -0.27
N ALA A 95 22.60 -5.29 -0.93
CA ALA A 95 23.07 -6.65 -0.65
C ALA A 95 23.67 -6.82 0.75
N GLU A 96 24.16 -5.72 1.33
CA GLU A 96 24.64 -5.64 2.70
C GLU A 96 23.88 -4.54 3.44
N VAL A 97 23.61 -4.80 4.72
CA VAL A 97 22.92 -3.86 5.59
C VAL A 97 23.57 -3.78 6.94
N PHE A 98 23.60 -2.56 7.46
CA PHE A 98 24.06 -2.28 8.80
C PHE A 98 22.88 -1.73 9.59
N GLY A 99 22.55 -2.39 10.70
CA GLY A 99 21.44 -2.02 11.57
C GLY A 99 21.82 -2.20 13.04
N GLY A 100 21.19 -1.41 13.91
CA GLY A 100 21.40 -1.53 15.36
C GLY A 100 20.75 -2.79 15.91
N LEU A 101 21.55 -3.69 16.48
CA LEU A 101 21.07 -4.86 17.20
C LEU A 101 21.07 -4.58 18.70
N ARG A 102 19.91 -4.58 19.36
CA ARG A 102 19.83 -4.38 20.83
C ARG A 102 20.34 -5.58 21.61
N SER A 103 19.94 -6.80 21.23
CA SER A 103 20.42 -8.06 21.83
C SER A 103 20.02 -9.26 20.97
N VAL A 104 20.86 -10.30 20.94
CA VAL A 104 20.53 -11.64 20.39
C VAL A 104 20.65 -12.68 21.49
N THR A 105 19.64 -13.55 21.58
CA THR A 105 19.65 -14.70 22.48
C THR A 105 19.53 -15.96 21.64
N ILE A 106 20.57 -16.80 21.67
CA ILE A 106 20.57 -18.13 21.03
C ILE A 106 20.25 -19.16 22.11
N ARG A 107 19.20 -19.96 21.91
CA ARG A 107 18.88 -21.09 22.77
C ARG A 107 19.36 -22.36 22.11
N GLN A 108 20.19 -23.13 22.80
CA GLN A 108 20.51 -24.50 22.41
C GLN A 108 19.47 -25.44 23.02
N SER A 109 18.85 -26.26 22.17
CA SER A 109 18.08 -27.42 22.61
C SER A 109 19.06 -28.59 22.77
N ASN A 110 19.01 -29.29 23.91
CA ASN A 110 19.68 -30.59 24.09
C ASN A 110 19.00 -31.68 23.26
#